data_AF-A0A139IRT6-F1
#
_entry.id   AF-A0A139IRT6-F1
#
_cell.length_a   1.000
_cell.length_b   1.000
_cell.length_c   1.000
_cell.angle_alpha   90.00
_cell.angle_beta   90.00
_cell.angle_gamma   90.00
#
_symmetry.space_group_name_H-M   'P 1'
#
loop_
_entity.id
_entity.type
_entity.pdbx_description
1 polymer ?
#
loop_
_entity_poly.entity_id
_entity_poly.type
_entity_poly.pdbx_seq_one_letter_code
_entity_poly.pdbx_strand_id
1 'polypeptide(L)'
;MGILDWTRFFKHSWDFLEPGGWLEINETRFPQLRAEEDNKDDLPEGPFMRWSRLCYEAALKVGINAPASEGLASLLEKQDFSNVESVDIKWPIGSWAVGPTEKKIVLQEQLGMSTGVKDCSEHRFYVEMVLDKAQKPSA
;
A
#
# COMPACT_ATOMS: atom_id res chain seq x y z
N MET A 1 4.80 -5.48 0.61
CA MET A 1 5.39 -6.67 1.28
C MET A 1 6.78 -7.09 0.74
N GLY A 2 7.52 -6.21 0.04
CA GLY A 2 8.82 -6.58 -0.57
C GLY A 2 10.05 -6.32 0.31
N ILE A 3 9.88 -5.55 1.39
CA ILE A 3 10.97 -5.08 2.24
C ILE A 3 10.86 -5.72 3.63
N LEU A 4 11.92 -6.42 4.05
CA LEU A 4 11.99 -7.10 5.34
C LEU A 4 12.31 -6.15 6.51
N ASP A 5 13.15 -5.15 6.24
CA ASP A 5 13.65 -4.21 7.25
C ASP A 5 13.56 -2.79 6.69
N TRP A 6 12.45 -2.13 7.01
CA TRP A 6 12.17 -0.76 6.58
C TRP A 6 13.09 0.27 7.21
N THR A 7 13.52 0.05 8.46
CA THR A 7 14.47 0.95 9.13
C THR A 7 15.81 0.94 8.39
N ARG A 8 16.30 -0.25 8.03
CA ARG A 8 17.52 -0.36 7.22
C ARG A 8 17.35 0.24 5.84
N PHE A 9 16.21 0.01 5.19
CA PHE A 9 15.91 0.60 3.88
C PHE A 9 15.97 2.13 3.94
N PHE A 10 15.29 2.77 4.90
CA PHE A 10 15.31 4.22 5.04
C PHE A 10 16.67 4.79 5.42
N LYS A 11 17.41 4.09 6.28
CA LYS A 11 18.80 4.47 6.57
C LYS A 11 19.66 4.48 5.32
N HIS A 12 19.61 3.41 4.52
CA HIS A 12 20.37 3.37 3.26
C HIS A 12 19.91 4.47 2.31
N SER A 13 18.59 4.66 2.13
CA SER A 13 18.08 5.75 1.30
C SER A 13 18.61 7.09 1.77
N TRP A 14 18.62 7.36 3.07
CA TRP A 14 19.17 8.58 3.64
C TRP A 14 20.66 8.77 3.35
N ASP A 15 21.47 7.72 3.54
CA ASP A 15 22.92 7.76 3.37
C ASP A 15 23.31 8.05 1.90
N PHE A 16 22.54 7.56 0.93
CA PHE A 16 22.83 7.68 -0.50
C PHE A 16 22.04 8.78 -1.22
N LEU A 17 21.05 9.39 -0.57
CA LEU A 17 20.31 10.51 -1.14
C LEU A 17 21.15 11.80 -1.06
N GLU A 18 21.27 12.49 -2.19
CA GLU A 18 21.89 13.82 -2.25
C GLU A 18 21.07 14.82 -1.40
N PRO A 19 21.72 15.86 -0.84
CA PRO A 19 20.99 16.93 -0.16
C PRO A 19 19.95 17.57 -1.09
N GLY A 20 18.72 17.71 -0.61
CA GLY A 20 17.58 18.16 -1.41
C GLY A 20 16.91 17.10 -2.30
N GLY A 21 17.37 15.84 -2.25
CA GLY A 21 16.73 14.71 -2.92
C GLY A 21 15.42 14.29 -2.25
N TRP A 22 14.65 13.45 -2.96
CA TRP A 22 13.31 13.00 -2.56
C TRP A 22 13.23 11.47 -2.56
N LEU A 23 12.44 10.92 -1.64
CA LEU A 23 12.07 9.49 -1.59
C LEU A 23 10.56 9.34 -1.63
N GLU A 24 10.06 8.53 -2.57
CA GLU A 24 8.64 8.20 -2.77
C GLU A 24 8.41 6.69 -2.66
N ILE A 25 7.31 6.28 -2.01
CA ILE A 25 7.22 4.90 -1.46
C ILE A 25 6.07 4.00 -1.93
N ASN A 26 4.89 4.37 -2.38
CA ASN A 26 3.90 3.46 -3.00
C ASN A 26 3.83 1.99 -2.47
N GLU A 27 3.52 1.79 -1.18
CA GLU A 27 3.39 0.44 -0.60
C GLU A 27 1.96 0.12 -0.21
N THR A 28 1.53 -1.09 -0.56
CA THR A 28 0.19 -1.61 -0.31
C THR A 28 0.03 -2.18 1.09
N ARG A 29 -1.15 -1.96 1.71
CA ARG A 29 -1.47 -2.50 3.03
C ARG A 29 -1.81 -4.00 2.99
N PHE A 30 -1.26 -4.76 3.93
CA PHE A 30 -1.67 -6.15 4.18
C PHE A 30 -1.97 -6.41 5.68
N PRO A 31 -3.10 -7.06 6.00
CA PRO A 31 -4.13 -7.54 5.08
C PRO A 31 -4.91 -6.37 4.44
N GLN A 32 -5.46 -6.61 3.25
CA GLN A 32 -6.29 -5.69 2.52
C GLN A 32 -7.56 -5.42 3.31
N LEU A 33 -8.02 -4.17 3.34
CA LEU A 33 -9.26 -3.78 4.02
C LEU A 33 -10.33 -3.36 3.01
N ARG A 34 -11.59 -3.56 3.36
CA ARG A 34 -12.72 -3.02 2.60
C ARG A 34 -12.81 -1.50 2.82
N ALA A 35 -13.13 -0.74 1.77
CA ALA A 35 -13.16 0.72 1.79
C ALA A 35 -14.43 1.35 2.42
N GLU A 36 -15.36 0.53 2.92
CA GLU A 36 -16.62 0.99 3.50
C GLU A 36 -16.62 0.85 5.02
N GLU A 37 -17.10 1.88 5.70
CA GLU A 37 -17.35 1.88 7.16
C GLU A 37 -18.73 1.29 7.50
N ASP A 38 -19.67 1.30 6.56
CA ASP A 38 -21.02 0.78 6.77
C ASP A 38 -21.02 -0.75 6.54
N ASN A 39 -21.22 -1.51 7.62
CA ASN A 39 -21.37 -2.98 7.65
C ASN A 39 -20.11 -3.81 7.32
N LYS A 40 -19.04 -3.60 8.09
CA LYS A 40 -17.88 -4.53 8.13
C LYS A 40 -18.25 -5.95 8.59
N ASP A 41 -19.35 -6.10 9.33
CA ASP A 41 -19.70 -7.34 10.03
C ASP A 41 -20.68 -8.27 9.28
N ASP A 42 -21.39 -7.79 8.25
CA ASP A 42 -22.49 -8.55 7.61
C ASP A 42 -22.13 -9.18 6.24
N LEU A 43 -20.94 -8.90 5.70
CA LEU A 43 -20.56 -9.43 4.39
C LEU A 43 -19.63 -10.65 4.51
N PRO A 44 -19.95 -11.78 3.84
CA PRO A 44 -19.10 -12.97 3.86
C PRO A 44 -17.70 -12.67 3.32
N GLU A 45 -16.69 -13.37 3.86
CA GLU A 45 -15.29 -13.28 3.42
C GLU A 45 -15.19 -13.71 1.94
N GLY A 46 -15.00 -12.74 1.03
CA GLY A 46 -14.78 -13.02 -0.38
C GLY A 46 -13.40 -13.66 -0.65
N PRO A 47 -13.22 -14.35 -1.79
CA PRO A 47 -11.95 -15.03 -2.13
C PRO A 47 -10.71 -14.13 -2.06
N PHE A 48 -10.84 -12.86 -2.46
CA PHE A 48 -9.74 -11.89 -2.38
C PHE A 48 -9.35 -11.54 -0.93
N MET A 49 -10.33 -11.33 -0.04
CA MET A 49 -10.07 -11.08 1.38
C MET A 49 -9.39 -12.28 2.03
N ARG A 50 -9.87 -13.49 1.71
CA ARG A 50 -9.24 -14.74 2.15
C ARG A 50 -7.80 -14.86 1.64
N TRP A 51 -7.56 -14.58 0.36
CA TRP A 51 -6.21 -14.58 -0.22
C TRP A 51 -5.30 -13.59 0.51
N SER A 52 -5.76 -12.36 0.74
CA SER A 52 -4.98 -11.34 1.43
C SER A 52 -4.63 -11.73 2.86
N ARG A 53 -5.59 -12.30 3.61
CA ARG A 53 -5.35 -12.82 4.95
C ARG A 53 -4.34 -13.97 4.94
N LEU A 54 -4.43 -14.90 3.99
CA LEU A 54 -3.45 -15.99 3.84
C LEU A 54 -2.06 -15.46 3.49
N CYS A 55 -1.94 -14.44 2.64
CA CYS A 55 -0.68 -13.77 2.35
C CYS A 55 -0.09 -13.12 3.61
N TYR A 56 -0.91 -12.43 4.41
CA TYR A 56 -0.50 -11.86 5.69
C TYR A 56 -0.01 -12.95 6.67
N GLU A 57 -0.77 -14.03 6.85
CA GLU A 57 -0.39 -15.15 7.72
C GLU A 57 0.91 -15.82 7.27
N ALA A 58 1.10 -15.99 5.96
CA ALA A 58 2.33 -16.52 5.40
C ALA A 58 3.52 -15.58 5.63
N ALA A 59 3.33 -14.28 5.42
CA ALA A 59 4.33 -13.23 5.65
C ALA A 59 4.81 -13.23 7.10
N LEU A 60 3.90 -13.31 8.07
CA LEU A 60 4.24 -13.41 9.49
C LEU A 60 5.12 -14.63 9.80
N LYS A 61 4.83 -15.79 9.20
CA LYS A 61 5.61 -17.03 9.43
C LYS A 61 7.05 -16.92 8.94
N VAL A 62 7.32 -16.09 7.94
CA VAL A 62 8.67 -15.86 7.40
C VAL A 62 9.31 -14.58 7.95
N GLY A 63 8.69 -13.93 8.93
CA GLY A 63 9.22 -12.73 9.60
C GLY A 63 9.04 -11.42 8.80
N ILE A 64 8.19 -11.41 7.78
CA ILE A 64 7.84 -10.17 7.07
C ILE A 64 6.79 -9.41 7.89
N ASN A 65 7.10 -8.16 8.22
CA ASN A 65 6.13 -7.24 8.81
C ASN A 65 5.16 -6.74 7.71
N ALA A 66 4.17 -7.55 7.36
CA ALA A 66 3.15 -7.23 6.36
C ALA A 66 2.38 -5.90 6.61
N PRO A 67 2.05 -5.49 7.84
CA PRO A 67 1.38 -4.22 8.12
C PRO A 67 2.35 -3.03 8.26
N ALA A 68 3.61 -3.18 7.83
CA ALA A 68 4.60 -2.11 7.95
C ALA A 68 4.21 -0.81 7.22
N SER A 69 3.34 -0.90 6.20
CA SER A 69 2.86 0.27 5.42
C SER A 69 2.29 1.36 6.32
N GLU A 70 1.55 0.98 7.36
CA GLU A 70 0.83 1.89 8.28
C GLU A 70 1.77 2.78 9.11
N GLY A 71 3.06 2.42 9.20
CA GLY A 71 4.04 3.09 10.05
C GLY A 71 5.19 3.75 9.28
N LEU A 72 5.16 3.75 7.94
CA LEU A 72 6.32 4.21 7.15
C LEU A 72 6.61 5.70 7.33
N ALA A 73 5.58 6.54 7.37
CA ALA A 73 5.74 7.98 7.61
C ALA A 73 6.49 8.26 8.92
N SER A 74 6.06 7.64 10.03
CA SER A 74 6.74 7.78 11.32
C SER A 74 8.16 7.22 11.33
N LEU A 75 8.46 6.21 10.51
CA LEU A 75 9.82 5.69 10.37
C LEU A 75 10.73 6.65 9.57
N LEU A 76 10.18 7.36 8.59
CA LEU A 76 10.89 8.38 7.81
C LEU A 76 11.19 9.62 8.65
N GLU A 77 10.21 10.09 9.42
CA GLU A 77 10.40 11.18 10.38
C GLU A 77 11.52 10.86 11.40
N LYS A 78 11.57 9.61 11.90
CA LYS A 78 12.64 9.15 12.80
C LYS A 78 14.02 9.08 12.14
N GLN A 79 14.08 9.06 10.81
CA GLN A 79 15.30 9.00 10.01
C GLN A 79 15.70 10.40 9.51
N ASP A 80 15.16 11.46 10.11
CA ASP A 80 15.43 12.88 9.83
C ASP A 80 14.94 13.38 8.47
N PHE A 81 14.09 12.61 7.79
CA PHE A 81 13.40 13.12 6.62
C PHE A 81 12.43 14.23 6.99
N SER A 82 12.40 15.27 6.15
CA SER A 82 11.48 16.41 6.30
C SER A 82 10.38 16.38 5.24
N ASN A 83 9.28 17.10 5.50
CA ASN A 83 8.14 17.20 4.59
C ASN A 83 7.47 15.84 4.27
N VAL A 84 7.38 14.96 5.26
CA VAL A 84 6.73 13.65 5.12
C VAL A 84 5.22 13.85 4.90
N GLU A 85 4.69 13.31 3.80
CA GLU A 85 3.27 13.32 3.43
C GLU A 85 2.81 11.86 3.23
N SER A 86 1.70 11.47 3.85
CA SER A 86 1.06 10.18 3.58
C SER A 86 -0.32 10.39 3.00
N VAL A 87 -0.67 9.60 1.99
CA VAL A 87 -1.97 9.64 1.32
C VAL A 87 -2.54 8.25 1.21
N ASP A 88 -3.70 8.03 1.82
CA ASP A 88 -4.45 6.80 1.67
C ASP A 88 -5.34 6.90 0.43
N ILE A 89 -5.09 6.04 -0.56
CA ILE A 89 -5.86 6.03 -1.80
C ILE A 89 -6.84 4.85 -1.78
N LYS A 90 -8.11 5.13 -2.08
CA LYS A 90 -9.09 4.06 -2.30
C LYS A 90 -8.81 3.43 -3.65
N TRP A 91 -8.58 2.13 -3.64
CA TRP A 91 -8.15 1.42 -4.83
C TRP A 91 -9.31 0.65 -5.44
N PRO A 92 -9.73 1.02 -6.67
CA PRO A 92 -10.93 0.47 -7.25
C PRO A 92 -10.67 -0.91 -7.84
N ILE A 93 -11.14 -1.94 -7.13
CA ILE A 93 -11.12 -3.31 -7.62
C ILE A 93 -12.54 -3.71 -8.03
N GLY A 94 -12.73 -4.02 -9.31
CA GLY A 94 -14.03 -4.38 -9.89
C GLY A 94 -14.75 -3.21 -10.58
N SER A 95 -16.00 -3.44 -10.99
CA SER A 95 -16.74 -2.58 -11.93
C SER A 95 -17.41 -1.35 -11.31
N TRP A 96 -17.09 -0.98 -10.06
CA TRP A 96 -17.78 0.08 -9.33
C TRP A 96 -17.21 1.48 -9.58
N ALA A 97 -16.07 1.61 -10.25
CA ALA A 97 -15.46 2.90 -10.58
C ALA A 97 -16.45 3.78 -11.36
N VAL A 98 -16.92 4.87 -10.74
CA VAL A 98 -17.91 5.78 -11.34
C VAL A 98 -17.22 6.88 -12.14
N GLY A 99 -16.12 7.42 -11.63
CA GLY A 99 -15.38 8.53 -12.23
C GLY A 99 -14.40 8.09 -13.34
N PRO A 100 -14.01 9.02 -14.24
CA PRO A 100 -13.14 8.73 -15.37
C PRO A 100 -11.72 8.29 -14.94
N THR A 101 -11.23 8.78 -13.80
CA THR A 101 -9.91 8.41 -13.26
C THR A 101 -9.94 6.99 -12.69
N GLU A 102 -10.94 6.67 -11.89
CA GLU A 102 -11.12 5.36 -11.27
C GLU A 102 -11.36 4.29 -12.34
N LYS A 103 -12.11 4.60 -13.40
CA LYS A 103 -12.32 3.68 -14.54
C LYS A 103 -11.02 3.37 -15.26
N LYS A 104 -10.13 4.36 -15.42
CA LYS A 104 -8.82 4.15 -16.04
C LYS A 104 -7.95 3.24 -15.17
N ILE A 105 -7.94 3.44 -13.85
CA ILE A 105 -7.21 2.58 -12.90
C ILE A 105 -7.74 1.14 -12.98
N VAL A 106 -9.05 0.94 -12.87
CA VAL A 106 -9.69 -0.39 -13.00
C VAL A 106 -9.30 -1.07 -14.30
N LEU A 107 -9.34 -0.36 -15.43
CA LEU A 107 -9.01 -0.94 -16.73
C LEU A 107 -7.52 -1.36 -16.81
N GLN A 108 -6.62 -0.53 -16.31
CA GLN A 108 -5.18 -0.85 -16.28
C GLN A 108 -4.89 -2.06 -15.39
N GLU A 109 -5.58 -2.16 -14.27
CA GLU A 109 -5.47 -3.31 -13.37
C GLU A 109 -6.09 -4.57 -13.91
N GLN A 110 -7.29 -4.50 -14.49
CA GLN A 110 -7.94 -5.65 -15.11
C GLN A 110 -7.05 -6.20 -16.23
N LEU A 111 -6.41 -5.33 -17.01
CA LEU A 111 -5.40 -5.74 -17.99
C LEU A 111 -4.22 -6.46 -17.33
N GLY A 112 -3.69 -5.94 -16.20
CA GLY A 112 -2.60 -6.56 -15.45
C GLY A 112 -2.96 -7.88 -14.73
N MET A 113 -4.19 -8.00 -14.22
CA MET A 113 -4.67 -9.13 -13.43
C MET A 113 -5.35 -10.22 -14.27
N SER A 114 -5.80 -9.91 -15.50
CA SER A 114 -6.49 -10.85 -16.40
C SER A 114 -5.66 -12.07 -16.82
N THR A 115 -4.36 -12.07 -16.52
CA THR A 115 -3.44 -13.19 -16.71
C THR A 115 -3.25 -14.06 -15.46
N GLY A 116 -3.80 -13.74 -14.29
CA GLY A 116 -3.48 -14.48 -13.05
C GLY A 116 -4.48 -14.50 -11.89
N VAL A 117 -5.43 -13.58 -11.74
CA VAL A 117 -6.38 -13.60 -10.60
C VAL A 117 -7.75 -13.12 -11.06
N LYS A 118 -8.64 -14.06 -11.39
CA LYS A 118 -9.92 -13.79 -12.07
C LYS A 118 -11.09 -13.39 -11.16
N ASP A 119 -10.88 -13.18 -9.85
CA ASP A 119 -12.00 -13.06 -8.91
C ASP A 119 -11.78 -12.03 -7.79
N CYS A 120 -11.58 -10.76 -8.19
CA CYS A 120 -11.56 -9.63 -7.25
C CYS A 120 -12.79 -8.71 -7.38
N SER A 121 -13.76 -9.06 -8.22
CA SER A 121 -14.94 -8.24 -8.48
C SER A 121 -15.94 -8.40 -7.35
N GLU A 122 -16.13 -7.34 -6.55
CA GLU A 122 -17.41 -6.95 -5.91
C GLU A 122 -17.22 -5.93 -4.76
N HIS A 123 -15.99 -5.60 -4.37
CA HIS A 123 -15.75 -4.84 -3.15
C HIS A 123 -14.78 -3.67 -3.33
N ARG A 124 -15.03 -2.57 -2.63
CA ARG A 124 -14.09 -1.45 -2.54
C ARG A 124 -12.95 -1.84 -1.60
N PHE A 125 -11.68 -1.60 -1.95
CA PHE A 125 -10.55 -1.89 -1.06
C PHE A 125 -9.67 -0.67 -0.80
N TYR A 126 -9.00 -0.68 0.34
CA TYR A 126 -7.89 0.24 0.62
C TYR A 126 -6.60 -0.39 0.09
N VAL A 127 -5.94 0.32 -0.81
CA VAL A 127 -4.49 0.18 -0.98
C VAL A 127 -3.92 1.48 -0.45
N GLU A 128 -3.32 1.44 0.73
CA GLU A 128 -2.43 2.53 1.10
C GLU A 128 -1.43 2.69 -0.06
N MET A 129 -1.29 3.90 -0.57
CA MET A 129 -0.28 4.21 -1.57
C MET A 129 0.45 5.40 -0.99
N VAL A 130 1.43 5.12 -0.15
CA VAL A 130 2.20 6.15 0.53
C VAL A 130 3.09 6.85 -0.51
N LEU A 131 2.54 7.86 -1.18
CA LEU A 131 3.29 8.81 -2.00
C LEU A 131 4.02 9.77 -1.08
N ASP A 132 5.03 9.27 -0.37
CA ASP A 132 5.81 10.14 0.48
C ASP A 132 6.74 11.03 -0.35
N LYS A 133 6.98 12.22 0.15
CA LYS A 133 7.86 13.23 -0.45
C LYS A 133 8.83 13.71 0.60
N ALA A 134 9.67 12.79 1.02
CA ALA A 134 10.63 13.00 2.07
C ALA A 134 11.86 13.73 1.53
N GLN A 135 12.12 14.97 1.99
CA GLN A 135 13.28 15.78 1.58
C GLN A 135 14.41 15.70 2.61
N LYS A 136 15.63 15.45 2.14
CA LYS A 136 16.86 15.58 2.94
C LYS A 136 17.28 17.06 3.01
N PRO A 137 17.51 17.66 4.19
CA PRO A 137 17.93 19.05 4.32
C PRO A 137 19.27 19.29 3.62
N SER A 138 19.50 20.52 3.12
CA SER A 138 20.83 20.90 2.66
C SER A 138 21.74 21.05 3.87
N ALA A 139 22.97 20.53 3.77
CA ALA A 139 24.03 20.77 4.76
C ALA A 139 24.34 22.27 4.89
#